data_AF-A0A8C2UMY1-F1
#
_entry.id   AF-A0A8C2UMY1-F1
#
_cell.length_a   1.000
_cell.length_b   1.000
_cell.length_c   1.000
_cell.angle_alpha   90.00
_cell.angle_beta   90.00
_cell.angle_gamma   90.00
#
_symmetry.space_group_name_H-M   'P 1'
#
loop_
_entity.id
_entity.type
_entity.pdbx_description
1 polymer ?
#
loop_
_entity_poly.entity_id
_entity_poly.type
_entity_poly.pdbx_seq_one_letter_code
_entity_poly.pdbx_strand_id
1 'polypeptide(L)'
;MNDTCPSLPGLYAFKIFIITYSVVLLVLGLLLNGLALWVFCRRMPQWTETRVYMTNLAVSDFFLLCSLPFMLLSLQDTKDTLRCQLSQVVYMANRYMSISLVTAIAVDRYVAVRHPLRARRLRSPGQAAAVCLALWVLVSSSLLLRLHLGQQEGGFCFRSYARHHFSSTTFSLLGFYLPLAVLVFCSLQVLTVLAQRPASEMGQAEATHKAARMIWANLIVFVVCFLPLHMVLTVQVAVRPSSCAARRMFSLALSITSQLSNANCCLDAICYYYMAKEFKDASARPTAHRSQDSQSLTLS
;
A
#
# COMPACT_ATOMS: atom_id res chain seq x y z
N MET A 1 0.66 -37.78 18.30
CA MET A 1 -0.75 -37.51 17.99
C MET A 1 -0.79 -36.89 16.60
N ASN A 2 -1.59 -37.45 15.68
CA ASN A 2 -1.69 -36.94 14.31
C ASN A 2 -2.38 -35.56 14.33
N ASP A 3 -1.62 -34.48 14.25
CA ASP A 3 -2.07 -33.08 14.26
C ASP A 3 -2.76 -32.64 12.94
N THR A 4 -3.16 -33.57 12.09
CA THR A 4 -3.79 -33.28 10.80
C THR A 4 -5.30 -33.21 10.94
N CYS A 5 -5.84 -32.00 11.08
CA CYS A 5 -7.28 -31.77 10.96
C CYS A 5 -7.72 -32.09 9.51
N PRO A 6 -8.81 -32.87 9.28
CA PRO A 6 -9.31 -33.16 7.94
C PRO A 6 -9.65 -31.89 7.13
N SER A 7 -9.66 -31.98 5.80
CA SER A 7 -10.02 -30.85 4.92
C SER A 7 -11.50 -30.46 5.04
N LEU A 8 -11.81 -29.16 4.92
CA LEU A 8 -13.18 -28.64 4.97
C LEU A 8 -13.98 -29.06 3.70
N PRO A 9 -15.26 -29.44 3.82
CA PRO A 9 -16.17 -29.48 2.66
C PRO A 9 -16.27 -28.07 2.04
N GLY A 10 -16.17 -27.95 0.72
CA GLY A 10 -16.19 -26.66 -0.01
C GLY A 10 -14.82 -26.12 -0.46
N LEU A 11 -13.74 -26.86 -0.24
CA LEU A 11 -12.37 -26.48 -0.65
C LEU A 11 -12.26 -26.16 -2.17
N TYR A 12 -13.08 -26.81 -3.00
CA TYR A 12 -13.10 -26.60 -4.44
C TYR A 12 -13.66 -25.24 -4.85
N ALA A 13 -14.83 -24.86 -4.33
CA ALA A 13 -15.43 -23.55 -4.57
C ALA A 13 -14.53 -22.41 -4.07
N PHE A 14 -13.90 -22.60 -2.90
CA PHE A 14 -12.95 -21.65 -2.34
C PHE A 14 -11.69 -21.48 -3.21
N LYS A 15 -11.14 -22.57 -3.76
CA LYS A 15 -10.02 -22.51 -4.72
C LYS A 15 -10.40 -21.77 -5.99
N ILE A 16 -11.58 -22.05 -6.56
CA ILE A 16 -12.10 -21.34 -7.73
C ILE A 16 -12.20 -19.84 -7.43
N PHE A 17 -12.75 -19.48 -6.27
CA PHE A 17 -12.84 -18.08 -5.85
C PHE A 17 -11.46 -17.40 -5.83
N ILE A 18 -10.46 -18.01 -5.19
CA ILE A 18 -9.10 -17.46 -5.13
C ILE A 18 -8.51 -17.29 -6.53
N ILE A 19 -8.65 -18.29 -7.40
CA ILE A 19 -8.13 -18.25 -8.77
C ILE A 19 -8.80 -17.11 -9.54
N THR A 20 -10.12 -17.07 -9.59
CA THR A 20 -10.89 -16.04 -10.30
C THR A 20 -10.55 -14.65 -9.79
N TYR A 21 -10.53 -14.47 -8.47
CA TYR A 21 -10.19 -13.20 -7.84
C TYR A 21 -8.76 -12.74 -8.18
N SER A 22 -7.78 -13.64 -8.09
CA SER A 22 -6.38 -13.33 -8.41
C SER A 22 -6.17 -13.01 -9.89
N VAL A 23 -6.89 -13.68 -10.79
CA VAL A 23 -6.86 -13.38 -12.24
C VAL A 23 -7.48 -12.01 -12.53
N VAL A 24 -8.60 -11.67 -11.89
CA VAL A 24 -9.22 -10.35 -12.01
C VAL A 24 -8.26 -9.26 -11.53
N LEU A 25 -7.64 -9.44 -10.36
CA LEU A 25 -6.63 -8.52 -9.83
C LEU A 25 -5.42 -8.42 -10.76
N LEU A 26 -4.95 -9.53 -11.32
CA LEU A 26 -3.82 -9.54 -12.24
C LEU A 26 -4.12 -8.66 -13.47
N VAL A 27 -5.24 -8.89 -14.14
CA VAL A 27 -5.62 -8.16 -15.35
C VAL A 27 -5.85 -6.69 -15.03
N LEU A 28 -6.70 -6.39 -14.06
CA LEU A 28 -7.06 -5.02 -13.71
C LEU A 28 -5.85 -4.25 -13.17
N GLY A 29 -5.09 -4.87 -12.26
CA GLY A 29 -3.92 -4.28 -11.64
C GLY A 29 -2.81 -3.99 -12.64
N LEU A 30 -2.53 -4.88 -13.60
CA LEU A 30 -1.51 -4.64 -14.62
C LEU A 30 -1.90 -3.46 -15.53
N LEU A 31 -3.18 -3.37 -15.90
CA LEU A 31 -3.68 -2.25 -16.70
C LEU A 31 -3.56 -0.93 -15.93
N LEU A 32 -4.03 -0.89 -14.69
CA LEU A 32 -4.04 0.33 -13.87
C LEU A 32 -2.63 0.79 -13.48
N ASN A 33 -1.81 -0.10 -12.94
CA ASN A 33 -0.44 0.23 -12.51
C ASN A 33 0.49 0.46 -13.70
N GLY A 34 0.34 -0.30 -14.78
CA GLY A 34 1.10 -0.09 -16.02
C GLY A 34 0.80 1.27 -16.64
N LEU A 35 -0.49 1.64 -16.72
CA LEU A 35 -0.90 2.97 -17.18
C LEU A 35 -0.36 4.07 -16.27
N ALA A 36 -0.48 3.90 -14.94
CA ALA A 36 0.02 4.86 -13.97
C ALA A 36 1.54 5.08 -14.11
N LEU A 37 2.33 4.00 -14.19
CA LEU A 37 3.78 4.08 -14.42
C LEU A 37 4.10 4.78 -15.74
N TRP A 38 3.38 4.47 -16.82
CA TRP A 38 3.59 5.14 -18.10
C TRP A 38 3.31 6.65 -18.00
N VAL A 39 2.18 7.06 -17.39
CA VAL A 39 1.85 8.47 -17.19
C VAL A 39 2.90 9.15 -16.30
N PHE A 40 3.21 8.53 -15.15
CA PHE A 40 4.17 9.06 -14.17
C PHE A 40 5.61 9.04 -14.66
N CYS A 41 5.99 8.27 -15.67
CA CYS A 41 7.37 8.30 -16.17
C CYS A 41 7.50 9.13 -17.45
N ARG A 42 6.48 9.15 -18.31
CA ARG A 42 6.58 9.71 -19.67
C ARG A 42 5.75 10.97 -19.91
N ARG A 43 4.63 11.16 -19.21
CA ARG A 43 3.68 12.25 -19.51
C ARG A 43 3.79 13.43 -18.57
N MET A 44 4.29 13.23 -17.35
CA MET A 44 4.39 14.29 -16.37
C MET A 44 5.78 14.95 -16.43
N PRO A 45 5.87 16.28 -16.67
CA PRO A 45 7.15 16.95 -16.87
C PRO A 45 7.93 17.18 -15.57
N GLN A 46 7.25 17.32 -14.43
CA GLN A 46 7.87 17.68 -13.15
C GLN A 46 7.70 16.59 -12.09
N TRP A 47 8.79 16.21 -11.44
CA TRP A 47 8.77 15.28 -10.31
C TRP A 47 8.33 16.03 -9.04
N THR A 48 7.32 15.49 -8.37
CA THR A 48 6.85 15.95 -7.05
C THR A 48 7.07 14.83 -6.03
N GLU A 49 7.09 15.16 -4.74
CA GLU A 49 7.23 14.19 -3.65
C GLU A 49 6.16 13.10 -3.76
N THR A 50 4.94 13.53 -4.07
CA THR A 50 3.78 12.64 -4.19
C THR A 50 3.93 11.69 -5.37
N ARG A 51 4.40 12.21 -6.52
CA ARG A 51 4.68 11.38 -7.70
C ARG A 51 5.74 10.33 -7.38
N VAL A 52 6.79 10.67 -6.62
CA VAL A 52 7.83 9.72 -6.21
C VAL A 52 7.23 8.59 -5.35
N TYR A 53 6.43 8.90 -4.34
CA TYR A 53 5.79 7.87 -3.51
C TYR A 53 4.83 7.00 -4.33
N MET A 54 4.00 7.60 -5.18
CA MET A 54 3.03 6.89 -6.02
C MET A 54 3.71 6.01 -7.07
N THR A 55 4.82 6.45 -7.67
CA THR A 55 5.61 5.61 -8.57
C THR A 55 6.19 4.40 -7.84
N ASN A 56 6.71 4.56 -6.62
CA ASN A 56 7.21 3.43 -5.83
C ASN A 56 6.09 2.46 -5.43
N LEU A 57 4.90 2.98 -5.12
CA LEU A 57 3.72 2.17 -4.83
C LEU A 57 3.32 1.34 -6.06
N ALA A 58 3.22 1.97 -7.23
CA ALA A 58 2.91 1.28 -8.48
C ALA A 58 3.98 0.25 -8.88
N VAL A 59 5.27 0.50 -8.60
CA VAL A 59 6.35 -0.49 -8.81
C VAL A 59 6.18 -1.69 -7.86
N SER A 60 5.89 -1.44 -6.59
CA SER A 60 5.61 -2.49 -5.60
C SER A 60 4.41 -3.35 -6.02
N ASP A 61 3.34 -2.72 -6.49
CA ASP A 61 2.13 -3.40 -6.97
C ASP A 61 2.39 -4.19 -8.24
N PHE A 62 3.20 -3.66 -9.15
CA PHE A 62 3.62 -4.39 -10.35
C PHE A 62 4.36 -5.68 -10.00
N PHE A 63 5.28 -5.65 -9.02
CA PHE A 63 5.96 -6.87 -8.55
C PHE A 63 4.99 -7.87 -7.93
N LEU A 64 4.02 -7.42 -7.12
CA LEU A 64 2.95 -8.30 -6.61
C LEU A 64 2.21 -8.96 -7.77
N LEU A 65 1.77 -8.19 -8.76
CA LEU A 65 1.00 -8.68 -9.91
C LEU A 65 1.80 -9.72 -10.70
N CYS A 66 3.08 -9.45 -10.97
CA CYS A 66 3.97 -10.43 -11.61
C CYS A 66 4.15 -11.70 -10.76
N SER A 67 4.01 -11.63 -9.44
CA SER A 67 4.14 -12.79 -8.54
C SER A 67 2.87 -13.65 -8.47
N LEU A 68 1.68 -13.10 -8.81
CA LEU A 68 0.40 -13.79 -8.70
C LEU A 68 0.29 -15.08 -9.55
N PRO A 69 0.75 -15.13 -10.82
CA PRO A 69 0.75 -16.37 -11.60
C PRO A 69 1.54 -17.49 -10.92
N PHE A 70 2.70 -17.16 -10.35
CA PHE A 70 3.53 -18.14 -9.64
C PHE A 70 2.86 -18.61 -8.34
N MET A 71 2.17 -17.71 -7.62
CA MET A 71 1.34 -18.08 -6.47
C MET A 71 0.24 -19.06 -6.90
N LEU A 72 -0.47 -18.80 -8.00
CA LEU A 72 -1.53 -19.69 -8.50
C LEU A 72 -0.99 -21.07 -8.92
N LEU A 73 0.16 -21.12 -9.60
CA LEU A 73 0.81 -22.39 -9.95
C LEU A 73 1.21 -23.18 -8.69
N SER A 74 1.70 -22.48 -7.66
CA SER A 74 2.09 -23.13 -6.41
C SER A 74 0.92 -23.74 -5.63
N LEU A 75 -0.32 -23.35 -5.92
CA LEU A 75 -1.50 -23.99 -5.33
C LEU A 75 -1.63 -25.47 -5.74
N GLN A 76 -0.90 -25.94 -6.76
CA GLN A 76 -0.86 -27.34 -7.17
C GLN A 76 0.37 -28.08 -6.64
N ASP A 77 1.38 -27.35 -6.18
CA ASP A 77 2.62 -27.92 -5.68
C ASP A 77 2.38 -28.67 -4.35
N THR A 78 3.10 -29.78 -4.20
CA THR A 78 3.22 -30.56 -2.96
C THR A 78 4.61 -30.39 -2.34
N LYS A 79 5.41 -29.44 -2.84
CA LYS A 79 6.77 -29.13 -2.42
C LYS A 79 6.99 -27.61 -2.35
N ASP A 80 7.81 -27.14 -1.40
CA ASP A 80 8.20 -25.74 -1.32
C ASP A 80 9.23 -25.48 -2.42
N THR A 81 8.74 -25.08 -3.59
CA THR A 81 9.59 -24.74 -4.73
C THR A 81 10.21 -23.36 -4.54
N LEU A 82 11.42 -23.15 -5.06
CA LEU A 82 12.08 -21.83 -5.04
C LEU A 82 11.16 -20.73 -5.60
N ARG A 83 10.42 -21.05 -6.67
CA ARG A 83 9.45 -20.15 -7.31
C ARG A 83 8.34 -19.74 -6.35
N CYS A 84 7.81 -20.65 -5.54
CA CYS A 84 6.80 -20.29 -4.57
C CYS A 84 7.36 -19.44 -3.43
N GLN A 85 8.53 -19.80 -2.89
CA GLN A 85 9.16 -19.03 -1.82
C GLN A 85 9.47 -17.60 -2.27
N LEU A 86 9.99 -17.43 -3.50
CA LEU A 86 10.20 -16.11 -4.10
C LEU A 86 8.89 -15.34 -4.25
N SER A 87 7.82 -15.98 -4.74
CA SER A 87 6.49 -15.37 -4.84
C SER A 87 5.96 -14.93 -3.47
N GLN A 88 6.12 -15.74 -2.43
CA GLN A 88 5.74 -15.41 -1.05
C GLN A 88 6.55 -14.23 -0.49
N VAL A 89 7.86 -14.16 -0.77
CA VAL A 89 8.69 -13.02 -0.36
C VAL A 89 8.25 -11.74 -1.05
N VAL A 90 7.99 -11.78 -2.36
CA VAL A 90 7.48 -10.61 -3.12
C VAL A 90 6.11 -10.18 -2.61
N TYR A 91 5.24 -11.13 -2.29
CA TYR A 91 3.92 -10.89 -1.72
C TYR A 91 4.00 -10.15 -0.37
N MET A 92 4.87 -10.62 0.52
CA MET A 92 5.11 -9.96 1.81
C MET A 92 5.80 -8.59 1.62
N ALA A 93 6.73 -8.49 0.67
CA ALA A 93 7.40 -7.24 0.34
C ALA A 93 6.40 -6.17 -0.11
N ASN A 94 5.47 -6.51 -1.02
CA ASN A 94 4.43 -5.59 -1.44
C ASN A 94 3.60 -5.11 -0.25
N ARG A 95 3.11 -6.04 0.59
CA ARG A 95 2.28 -5.67 1.75
C ARG A 95 2.96 -4.65 2.65
N TYR A 96 4.19 -4.91 3.09
CA TYR A 96 4.90 -4.00 3.99
C TYR A 96 5.37 -2.72 3.28
N MET A 97 5.71 -2.80 1.99
CA MET A 97 6.06 -1.65 1.18
C MET A 97 4.86 -0.70 1.03
N SER A 98 3.69 -1.21 0.64
CA SER A 98 2.48 -0.41 0.48
C SER A 98 2.04 0.22 1.81
N ILE A 99 2.05 -0.54 2.93
CA ILE A 99 1.81 -0.01 4.28
C ILE A 99 2.77 1.16 4.59
N SER A 100 4.06 0.98 4.33
CA SER A 100 5.10 1.97 4.64
C SER A 100 4.99 3.21 3.77
N LEU A 101 4.73 3.05 2.46
CA LEU A 101 4.58 4.16 1.51
C LEU A 101 3.32 4.98 1.79
N VAL A 102 2.19 4.33 2.06
CA VAL A 102 0.94 5.01 2.43
C VAL A 102 1.13 5.83 3.71
N THR A 103 1.88 5.29 4.68
CA THR A 103 2.25 5.99 5.91
C THR A 103 3.20 7.16 5.64
N ALA A 104 4.21 6.98 4.79
CA ALA A 104 5.12 8.04 4.39
C ALA A 104 4.40 9.19 3.68
N ILE A 105 3.41 8.88 2.83
CA ILE A 105 2.53 9.88 2.21
C ILE A 105 1.74 10.66 3.27
N ALA A 106 1.19 9.98 4.28
CA ALA A 106 0.46 10.65 5.36
C ALA A 106 1.37 11.57 6.20
N VAL A 107 2.61 11.14 6.49
CA VAL A 107 3.61 11.97 7.17
C VAL A 107 4.01 13.17 6.31
N ASP A 108 4.27 12.97 5.02
CA ASP A 108 4.58 14.05 4.07
C ASP A 108 3.47 15.12 4.08
N ARG A 109 2.20 14.69 4.03
CA ARG A 109 1.04 15.58 4.10
C ARG A 109 0.90 16.29 5.44
N TYR A 110 1.13 15.57 6.54
CA TYR A 110 1.15 16.17 7.86
C TYR A 110 2.19 17.28 7.95
N VAL A 111 3.43 17.03 7.54
CA VAL A 111 4.50 18.04 7.55
C VAL A 111 4.14 19.22 6.65
N ALA A 112 3.60 18.97 5.46
CA ALA A 112 3.17 20.01 4.53
C ALA A 112 2.13 20.97 5.10
N VAL A 113 1.13 20.43 5.82
CA VAL A 113 -0.03 21.19 6.28
C VAL A 113 0.20 21.83 7.65
N ARG A 114 0.80 21.09 8.59
CA ARG A 114 1.01 21.56 9.98
C ARG A 114 2.30 22.34 10.17
N HIS A 115 3.33 22.07 9.37
CA HIS A 115 4.68 22.62 9.57
C HIS A 115 5.28 23.21 8.28
N PRO A 116 4.67 24.25 7.67
CA PRO A 116 5.05 24.75 6.34
C PRO A 116 6.51 25.21 6.24
N LEU A 117 7.08 25.80 7.29
CA LEU A 117 8.49 26.20 7.33
C LEU A 117 9.44 25.00 7.31
N ARG A 118 9.10 23.92 8.03
CA ARG A 118 9.86 22.66 7.99
C ARG A 118 9.66 21.95 6.66
N ALA A 119 8.44 21.97 6.12
CA ALA A 119 8.11 21.41 4.83
C ALA A 119 9.02 21.96 3.72
N ARG A 120 9.28 23.27 3.70
CA ARG A 120 10.18 23.91 2.73
C ARG A 120 11.62 23.35 2.74
N ARG A 121 12.09 22.86 3.89
CA ARG A 121 13.44 22.29 4.06
C ARG A 121 13.48 20.77 3.91
N LEU A 122 12.42 20.08 4.34
CA LEU A 122 12.36 18.62 4.47
C LEU A 122 11.63 17.91 3.32
N ARG A 123 10.94 18.67 2.45
CA ARG A 123 10.21 18.11 1.32
C ARG A 123 10.85 18.56 0.01
N SER A 124 11.25 17.55 -0.75
CA SER A 124 11.68 17.66 -2.13
C SER A 124 11.55 16.27 -2.77
N PRO A 125 11.46 16.18 -4.10
CA PRO A 125 11.44 14.88 -4.78
C PRO A 125 12.65 14.00 -4.43
N GLY A 126 13.82 14.61 -4.24
CA GLY A 126 15.04 13.90 -3.81
C GLY A 126 14.93 13.33 -2.40
N GLN A 127 14.37 14.09 -1.45
CA GLN A 127 14.11 13.60 -0.09
C GLN A 127 13.06 12.48 -0.08
N ALA A 128 11.99 12.61 -0.87
CA ALA A 128 11.00 11.55 -1.03
C ALA A 128 11.63 10.28 -1.62
N ALA A 129 12.53 10.42 -2.60
CA ALA A 129 13.25 9.28 -3.18
C ALA A 129 14.17 8.60 -2.15
N ALA A 130 14.87 9.39 -1.32
CA ALA A 130 15.68 8.87 -0.23
C ALA A 130 14.84 8.10 0.81
N VAL A 131 13.65 8.62 1.17
CA VAL A 131 12.70 7.91 2.04
C VAL A 131 12.26 6.60 1.39
N CYS A 132 11.83 6.60 0.13
CA CYS A 132 11.46 5.38 -0.59
C CYS A 132 12.60 4.35 -0.62
N LEU A 133 13.83 4.79 -0.91
CA LEU A 133 15.01 3.91 -0.92
C LEU A 133 15.24 3.29 0.46
N ALA A 134 15.16 4.09 1.53
CA ALA A 134 15.28 3.59 2.89
C ALA A 134 14.21 2.56 3.23
N LEU A 135 12.96 2.77 2.79
CA LEU A 135 11.87 1.81 2.96
C LEU A 135 12.12 0.51 2.18
N TRP A 136 12.64 0.58 0.94
CA TRP A 136 13.03 -0.61 0.18
C TRP A 136 14.10 -1.42 0.91
N VAL A 137 15.16 -0.76 1.36
CA VAL A 137 16.23 -1.42 2.11
C VAL A 137 15.69 -2.03 3.40
N LEU A 138 14.87 -1.31 4.15
CA LEU A 138 14.29 -1.80 5.41
C LEU A 138 13.39 -3.02 5.19
N VAL A 139 12.45 -2.94 4.26
CA VAL A 139 11.50 -4.03 3.97
C VAL A 139 12.27 -5.24 3.44
N SER A 140 13.13 -5.08 2.44
CA SER A 140 13.89 -6.18 1.84
C SER A 140 14.84 -6.82 2.85
N SER A 141 15.60 -6.05 3.64
CA SER A 141 16.50 -6.61 4.66
C SER A 141 15.74 -7.38 5.74
N SER A 142 14.58 -6.88 6.18
CA SER A 142 13.77 -7.58 7.17
C SER A 142 13.24 -8.92 6.67
N LEU A 143 12.86 -9.00 5.40
CA LEU A 143 12.39 -10.24 4.78
C LEU A 143 13.54 -11.22 4.50
N LEU A 144 14.71 -10.73 4.10
CA LEU A 144 15.91 -11.54 3.96
C LEU A 144 16.35 -12.12 5.30
N LEU A 145 16.29 -11.35 6.38
CA LEU A 145 16.58 -11.84 7.73
C LEU A 145 15.61 -12.96 8.12
N ARG A 146 14.31 -12.79 7.87
CA ARG A 146 13.30 -13.84 8.11
C ARG A 146 13.58 -15.11 7.32
N LEU A 147 13.99 -14.97 6.07
CA LEU A 147 14.39 -16.09 5.21
C LEU A 147 15.61 -16.82 5.78
N HIS A 148 16.65 -16.08 6.18
CA HIS A 148 17.87 -16.65 6.79
C HIS A 148 17.61 -17.34 8.12
N LEU A 149 16.72 -16.79 8.95
CA LEU A 149 16.35 -17.38 10.24
C LEU A 149 15.41 -18.58 10.10
N GLY A 150 15.06 -19.00 8.88
CA GLY A 150 14.14 -20.11 8.64
C GLY A 150 12.73 -19.86 9.18
N GLN A 151 12.36 -18.60 9.45
CA GLN A 151 11.05 -18.19 9.98
C GLN A 151 10.00 -18.10 8.86
N GLN A 152 10.00 -19.06 7.94
CA GLN A 152 8.98 -19.16 6.91
C GLN A 152 7.67 -19.64 7.50
N GLU A 153 6.58 -19.04 7.06
CA GLU A 153 5.26 -19.35 7.58
C GLU A 153 4.71 -20.61 6.91
N GLY A 154 4.91 -21.74 7.59
CA GLY A 154 4.38 -23.04 7.23
C GLY A 154 4.90 -23.64 5.91
N GLY A 155 4.60 -24.92 5.68
CA GLY A 155 5.08 -25.66 4.50
C GLY A 155 4.00 -25.82 3.41
N PHE A 156 4.46 -26.07 2.18
CA PHE A 156 3.75 -26.11 0.89
C PHE A 156 2.96 -24.84 0.59
N CYS A 157 3.67 -23.74 0.81
CA CYS A 157 3.56 -22.36 0.35
C CYS A 157 2.15 -21.76 0.07
N PHE A 158 1.83 -20.70 0.82
CA PHE A 158 0.49 -20.09 1.01
C PHE A 158 -0.59 -21.00 1.63
N ARG A 159 -0.39 -22.33 1.73
CA ARG A 159 -1.38 -23.27 2.31
C ARG A 159 -1.29 -23.46 3.82
N SER A 160 -0.19 -23.11 4.47
CA SER A 160 0.03 -23.44 5.88
C SER A 160 0.13 -22.20 6.76
N TYR A 161 -1.02 -21.68 7.17
CA TYR A 161 -1.13 -20.69 8.27
C TYR A 161 -1.00 -21.33 9.67
N ALA A 162 -0.59 -22.60 9.73
CA ALA A 162 -0.57 -23.39 10.96
C ALA A 162 0.69 -23.16 11.81
N ARG A 163 1.75 -22.58 11.24
CA ARG A 163 3.06 -22.37 11.90
C ARG A 163 3.49 -20.91 11.81
N HIS A 164 2.79 -20.05 12.54
CA HIS A 164 3.29 -18.71 12.81
C HIS A 164 4.23 -18.77 14.03
N HIS A 165 5.52 -18.56 13.81
CA HIS A 165 6.46 -18.37 14.91
C HIS A 165 6.11 -17.07 15.64
N PHE A 166 6.10 -17.08 16.98
CA PHE A 166 5.79 -15.91 17.79
C PHE A 166 6.56 -14.66 17.35
N SER A 167 7.87 -14.80 17.10
CA SER A 167 8.73 -13.73 16.58
C SER A 167 8.32 -13.22 15.19
N SER A 168 7.83 -14.08 14.29
CA SER A 168 7.33 -13.69 12.97
C SER A 168 6.07 -12.86 13.11
N THR A 169 5.15 -13.28 13.97
CA THR A 169 3.89 -12.58 14.19
C THR A 169 4.11 -11.25 14.89
N THR A 170 4.96 -11.19 15.93
CA THR A 170 5.27 -9.93 16.61
C THR A 170 5.84 -8.88 15.65
N PHE A 171 6.79 -9.25 14.78
CA PHE A 171 7.30 -8.32 13.78
C PHE A 171 6.22 -7.90 12.77
N SER A 172 5.34 -8.83 12.35
CA SER A 172 4.24 -8.50 11.44
C SER A 172 3.27 -7.50 12.08
N LEU A 173 2.89 -7.73 13.33
CA LEU A 173 2.00 -6.84 14.07
C LEU A 173 2.67 -5.48 14.34
N LEU A 174 3.95 -5.44 14.70
CA LEU A 174 4.69 -4.19 14.87
C LEU A 174 4.79 -3.41 13.55
N GLY A 175 5.11 -4.12 12.47
CA GLY A 175 5.16 -3.59 11.09
C GLY A 175 3.80 -3.13 10.55
N PHE A 176 2.71 -3.34 11.29
CA PHE A 176 1.38 -2.86 10.94
C PHE A 176 0.84 -1.81 11.90
N TYR A 177 0.83 -2.09 13.21
CA TYR A 177 0.22 -1.20 14.20
C TYR A 177 1.00 0.10 14.41
N LEU A 178 2.33 0.09 14.27
CA LEU A 178 3.12 1.32 14.31
C LEU A 178 2.80 2.22 13.10
N PRO A 179 2.83 1.71 11.85
CA PRO A 179 2.34 2.47 10.70
C PRO A 179 0.89 2.94 10.83
N LEU A 180 -0.02 2.10 11.35
CA LEU A 180 -1.41 2.48 11.57
C LEU A 180 -1.53 3.66 12.54
N ALA A 181 -0.82 3.63 13.67
CA ALA A 181 -0.85 4.71 14.66
C ALA A 181 -0.35 6.03 14.05
N VAL A 182 0.75 5.98 13.29
CA VAL A 182 1.30 7.15 12.58
C VAL A 182 0.31 7.66 11.53
N LEU A 183 -0.25 6.76 10.71
CA LEU A 183 -1.23 7.10 9.68
C LEU A 183 -2.45 7.80 10.26
N VAL A 184 -3.06 7.24 11.31
CA VAL A 184 -4.24 7.80 11.96
C VAL A 184 -3.92 9.15 12.60
N PHE A 185 -2.82 9.24 13.33
CA PHE A 185 -2.38 10.51 13.93
C PHE A 185 -2.18 11.59 12.86
N CYS A 186 -1.38 11.32 11.83
CA CYS A 186 -1.12 12.26 10.75
C CYS A 186 -2.41 12.68 10.04
N SER A 187 -3.31 11.73 9.76
CA SER A 187 -4.58 11.99 9.08
C SER A 187 -5.48 12.89 9.91
N LEU A 188 -5.67 12.59 11.20
CA LEU A 188 -6.46 13.44 12.11
C LEU A 188 -5.88 14.85 12.23
N GLN A 189 -4.56 14.96 12.34
CA GLN A 189 -3.89 16.26 12.43
C GLN A 189 -4.01 17.10 11.17
N VAL A 190 -4.03 16.47 9.99
CA VAL A 190 -4.27 17.20 8.74
C VAL A 190 -5.74 17.60 8.62
N LEU A 191 -6.67 16.66 8.84
CA LEU A 191 -8.11 16.94 8.73
C LEU A 191 -8.55 18.06 9.68
N THR A 192 -8.02 18.10 10.90
CA THR A 192 -8.30 19.17 11.87
C THR A 192 -7.81 20.55 11.37
N VAL A 193 -6.62 20.66 10.78
CA VAL A 193 -6.16 21.94 10.19
C VAL A 193 -7.04 22.33 9.02
N LEU A 194 -7.34 21.38 8.14
CA LEU A 194 -8.13 21.66 6.94
C LEU A 194 -9.54 22.13 7.33
N ALA A 195 -10.14 21.59 8.39
CA ALA A 195 -11.44 22.02 8.91
C ALA A 195 -11.43 23.42 9.56
N GLN A 196 -10.27 23.87 10.06
CA GLN A 196 -10.12 25.18 10.71
C GLN A 196 -9.82 26.31 9.71
N ARG A 197 -9.63 26.02 8.41
CA ARG A 197 -9.32 27.05 7.41
C ARG A 197 -10.56 27.87 7.03
N PRO A 198 -10.47 29.21 6.95
CA PRO A 198 -11.59 30.05 6.57
C PRO A 198 -12.04 29.77 5.13
N ALA A 199 -13.36 29.71 4.92
CA ALA A 199 -13.98 29.36 3.63
C ALA A 199 -13.80 30.41 2.51
N SER A 200 -13.27 31.59 2.82
CA SER A 200 -13.17 32.74 1.90
C SER A 200 -12.04 32.64 0.88
N GLU A 201 -11.07 31.72 1.03
CA GLU A 201 -10.00 31.51 0.05
C GLU A 201 -10.38 30.42 -0.97
N MET A 202 -11.22 30.79 -1.94
CA MET A 202 -11.85 29.88 -2.91
C MET A 202 -10.82 29.02 -3.71
N GLY A 203 -9.60 29.53 -3.93
CA GLY A 203 -8.50 28.78 -4.55
C GLY A 203 -7.78 27.77 -3.61
N GLN A 204 -7.75 28.02 -2.30
CA GLN A 204 -7.21 27.09 -1.30
C GLN A 204 -8.23 26.03 -0.89
N ALA A 205 -9.53 26.29 -1.01
CA ALA A 205 -10.59 25.33 -0.74
C ALA A 205 -10.46 24.08 -1.63
N GLU A 206 -10.16 24.24 -2.91
CA GLU A 206 -9.97 23.13 -3.86
C GLU A 206 -8.72 22.28 -3.52
N ALA A 207 -7.58 22.93 -3.23
CA ALA A 207 -6.35 22.25 -2.81
C ALA A 207 -6.52 21.51 -1.45
N THR A 208 -7.32 22.08 -0.54
CA THR A 208 -7.68 21.51 0.76
C THR A 208 -8.58 20.28 0.60
N HIS A 209 -9.62 20.37 -0.23
CA HIS A 209 -10.51 19.25 -0.54
C HIS A 209 -9.78 18.09 -1.22
N LYS A 210 -8.84 18.43 -2.11
CA LYS A 210 -7.97 17.48 -2.80
C LYS A 210 -7.07 16.73 -1.83
N ALA A 211 -6.37 17.43 -0.94
CA ALA A 211 -5.53 16.82 0.08
C ALA A 211 -6.34 15.90 1.02
N ALA A 212 -7.54 16.34 1.43
CA ALA A 212 -8.44 15.53 2.24
C ALA A 212 -8.90 14.24 1.51
N ARG A 213 -9.25 14.32 0.21
CA ARG A 213 -9.64 13.13 -0.57
C ARG A 213 -8.52 12.10 -0.65
N MET A 214 -7.29 12.55 -0.86
CA MET A 214 -6.12 11.67 -0.90
C MET A 214 -5.85 10.99 0.45
N ILE A 215 -6.04 11.71 1.55
CA ILE A 215 -5.94 11.16 2.91
C ILE A 215 -7.02 10.12 3.18
N TRP A 216 -8.26 10.43 2.81
CA TRP A 216 -9.38 9.48 2.93
C TRP A 216 -9.17 8.23 2.08
N ALA A 217 -8.69 8.39 0.84
CA ALA A 217 -8.37 7.26 -0.02
C ALA A 217 -7.31 6.35 0.63
N ASN A 218 -6.20 6.94 1.10
CA ASN A 218 -5.15 6.21 1.81
C ASN A 218 -5.66 5.49 3.07
N LEU A 219 -6.52 6.14 3.86
CA LEU A 219 -7.11 5.54 5.06
C LEU A 219 -8.05 4.37 4.71
N ILE A 220 -8.87 4.53 3.67
CA ILE A 220 -9.78 3.48 3.18
C ILE A 220 -8.98 2.28 2.69
N VAL A 221 -7.94 2.48 1.86
CA VAL A 221 -7.07 1.38 1.41
C VAL A 221 -6.46 0.66 2.61
N PHE A 222 -5.94 1.41 3.58
CA PHE A 222 -5.29 0.82 4.75
C PHE A 222 -6.25 -0.02 5.59
N VAL A 223 -7.44 0.51 5.87
CA VAL A 223 -8.47 -0.13 6.70
C VAL A 223 -9.11 -1.31 5.98
N VAL A 224 -9.35 -1.22 4.67
CA VAL A 224 -10.00 -2.30 3.92
C VAL A 224 -9.01 -3.42 3.58
N CYS A 225 -7.80 -3.09 3.13
CA CYS A 225 -6.85 -4.10 2.66
C CYS A 225 -6.00 -4.71 3.77
N PHE A 226 -5.50 -3.91 4.71
CA PHE A 226 -4.48 -4.39 5.64
C PHE A 226 -5.02 -4.71 7.04
N LEU A 227 -5.96 -3.91 7.56
CA LEU A 227 -6.48 -4.12 8.93
C LEU A 227 -7.13 -5.50 9.15
N PRO A 228 -7.96 -6.06 8.24
CA PRO A 228 -8.67 -7.31 8.52
C PRO A 228 -7.70 -8.47 8.76
N LEU A 229 -6.62 -8.55 7.99
CA LEU A 229 -5.62 -9.59 8.16
C LEU A 229 -4.91 -9.51 9.51
N HIS A 230 -4.43 -8.32 9.86
CA HIS A 230 -3.69 -8.12 11.11
C HIS A 230 -4.59 -8.29 12.33
N MET A 231 -5.87 -7.94 12.22
CA MET A 231 -6.86 -8.25 13.25
C MET A 231 -7.00 -9.76 13.46
N VAL A 232 -7.15 -10.55 12.38
CA VAL A 232 -7.25 -12.02 12.49
C VAL A 232 -5.97 -12.61 13.11
N LEU A 233 -4.79 -12.14 12.71
CA LEU A 233 -3.50 -12.55 13.31
C LEU A 233 -3.43 -12.22 14.80
N THR A 234 -3.82 -11.00 15.20
CA THR A 234 -3.85 -10.58 16.60
C THR A 234 -4.77 -11.46 17.43
N VAL A 235 -6.00 -11.71 16.95
CA VAL A 235 -6.96 -12.57 17.66
C VAL A 235 -6.44 -14.02 17.72
N GLN A 236 -5.82 -14.53 16.66
CA GLN A 236 -5.26 -15.88 16.64
C GLN A 236 -4.17 -16.06 17.71
N VAL A 237 -3.27 -15.08 17.86
CA VAL A 237 -2.20 -15.08 18.88
C VAL A 237 -2.78 -14.97 20.29
N ALA A 238 -3.80 -14.13 20.47
CA ALA A 238 -4.45 -13.93 21.77
C ALA A 238 -5.22 -15.17 22.23
N VAL A 239 -5.98 -15.80 21.32
CA VAL A 239 -6.86 -16.94 21.64
C VAL A 239 -6.10 -18.27 21.67
N ARG A 240 -5.01 -18.42 20.92
CA ARG A 240 -4.24 -19.67 20.76
C ARG A 240 -5.14 -20.88 20.49
N PRO A 241 -5.79 -20.94 19.31
CA PRO A 241 -6.85 -21.91 19.04
C PRO A 241 -6.39 -23.37 19.27
N SER A 242 -7.07 -24.06 20.18
CA SER A 242 -6.79 -25.45 20.55
C SER A 242 -7.59 -26.46 19.74
N SER A 243 -8.84 -26.13 19.37
CA SER A 243 -9.71 -27.04 18.61
C SER A 243 -9.45 -26.98 17.10
N CYS A 244 -9.62 -28.11 16.41
CA CYS A 244 -9.51 -28.17 14.94
C CYS A 244 -10.49 -27.21 14.24
N ALA A 245 -11.70 -27.05 14.77
CA ALA A 245 -12.69 -26.13 14.22
C ALA A 245 -12.17 -24.68 14.25
N ALA A 246 -11.65 -24.22 15.39
CA ALA A 246 -11.10 -22.88 15.54
C ALA A 246 -9.87 -22.68 14.62
N ARG A 247 -8.93 -23.64 14.59
CA ARG A 247 -7.75 -23.57 13.70
C ARG A 247 -8.13 -23.44 12.23
N ARG A 248 -9.15 -24.18 11.78
CA ARG A 248 -9.69 -24.07 10.41
C ARG A 248 -10.33 -22.71 10.15
N MET A 249 -11.12 -22.20 11.09
CA MET A 249 -11.72 -20.87 10.96
C MET A 249 -10.65 -19.77 10.81
N PHE A 250 -9.61 -19.79 11.63
CA PHE A 250 -8.49 -18.85 11.51
C PHE A 250 -7.75 -19.02 10.19
N SER A 251 -7.46 -20.26 9.76
CA SER A 251 -6.81 -20.50 8.46
C SER A 251 -7.63 -19.96 7.28
N LEU A 252 -8.96 -20.13 7.32
CA LEU A 252 -9.88 -19.60 6.30
C LEU A 252 -9.91 -18.07 6.34
N ALA A 253 -10.05 -17.49 7.53
CA ALA A 253 -10.08 -16.04 7.73
C ALA A 253 -8.77 -15.38 7.27
N LEU A 254 -7.61 -15.95 7.61
CA LEU A 254 -6.30 -15.49 7.13
C LEU A 254 -6.18 -15.60 5.62
N SER A 255 -6.66 -16.69 5.01
CA SER A 255 -6.67 -16.84 3.56
C SER A 255 -7.51 -15.76 2.88
N ILE A 256 -8.74 -15.53 3.36
CA ILE A 256 -9.66 -14.51 2.81
C ILE A 256 -9.09 -13.11 2.98
N THR A 257 -8.65 -12.77 4.20
CA THR A 257 -8.11 -11.44 4.50
C THR A 257 -6.77 -11.18 3.81
N SER A 258 -5.96 -12.22 3.57
CA SER A 258 -4.78 -12.09 2.73
C SER A 258 -5.16 -11.77 1.28
N GLN A 259 -6.16 -12.44 0.71
CA GLN A 259 -6.65 -12.07 -0.64
C GLN A 259 -7.19 -10.63 -0.67
N LEU A 260 -7.94 -10.22 0.35
CA LEU A 260 -8.41 -8.82 0.47
C LEU A 260 -7.26 -7.81 0.53
N SER A 261 -6.14 -8.18 1.16
CA SER A 261 -4.92 -7.35 1.17
C SER A 261 -4.33 -7.14 -0.23
N ASN A 262 -4.56 -8.04 -1.19
CA ASN A 262 -4.11 -7.88 -2.57
C ASN A 262 -4.95 -6.87 -3.35
N ALA A 263 -6.13 -6.50 -2.85
CA ALA A 263 -6.93 -5.46 -3.48
C ALA A 263 -6.21 -4.10 -3.47
N ASN A 264 -5.19 -3.91 -2.62
CA ASN A 264 -4.39 -2.68 -2.54
C ASN A 264 -3.90 -2.24 -3.92
N CYS A 265 -3.40 -3.19 -4.73
CA CYS A 265 -2.81 -2.91 -6.04
C CYS A 265 -3.80 -2.29 -7.02
N CYS A 266 -5.10 -2.49 -6.83
CA CYS A 266 -6.14 -1.89 -7.66
C CYS A 266 -6.73 -0.64 -7.00
N LEU A 267 -6.87 -0.62 -5.68
CA LEU A 267 -7.44 0.54 -4.96
C LEU A 267 -6.48 1.74 -4.93
N ASP A 268 -5.16 1.49 -4.95
CA ASP A 268 -4.15 2.54 -5.08
C ASP A 268 -4.25 3.29 -6.42
N ALA A 269 -4.87 2.68 -7.44
CA ALA A 269 -5.18 3.34 -8.70
C ALA A 269 -6.21 4.47 -8.59
N ILE A 270 -7.06 4.46 -7.57
CA ILE A 270 -7.97 5.57 -7.28
C ILE A 270 -7.15 6.81 -6.92
N CYS A 271 -6.08 6.66 -6.15
CA CYS A 271 -5.14 7.74 -5.84
C CYS A 271 -4.45 8.25 -7.11
N TYR A 272 -4.09 7.35 -8.04
CA TYR A 272 -3.48 7.74 -9.33
C TYR A 272 -4.44 8.50 -10.23
N TYR A 273 -5.72 8.12 -10.29
CA TYR A 273 -6.74 8.82 -11.06
C TYR A 273 -6.88 10.27 -10.59
N TYR A 274 -6.99 10.47 -9.27
CA TYR A 274 -7.08 11.82 -8.73
C TYR A 274 -5.83 12.64 -9.08
N MET A 275 -4.63 12.06 -8.91
CA MET A 275 -3.36 12.69 -9.33
C MET A 275 -3.35 13.08 -10.82
N ALA A 276 -3.71 12.16 -11.72
CA ALA A 276 -3.70 12.41 -13.16
C ALA A 276 -4.70 13.51 -13.56
N LYS A 277 -5.85 13.60 -12.87
CA LYS A 277 -6.79 14.70 -13.03
C LYS A 277 -6.16 16.04 -12.64
N GLU A 278 -5.36 16.08 -11.57
CA GLU A 278 -4.65 17.31 -11.16
C GLU A 278 -3.70 17.83 -12.25
N PHE A 279 -2.98 16.94 -12.92
CA PHE A 279 -2.07 17.32 -13.99
C PHE A 279 -2.81 17.86 -15.20
N LYS A 280 -3.98 17.27 -15.54
CA LYS A 280 -4.84 17.78 -16.60
C LYS A 280 -5.38 19.16 -16.26
N ASP A 281 -5.90 19.35 -15.04
CA ASP A 281 -6.46 20.62 -14.60
C ASP A 281 -5.39 21.72 -14.49
N ALA A 282 -4.17 21.38 -14.07
CA ALA A 282 -3.04 22.31 -14.01
C ALA A 282 -2.52 22.69 -15.41
N SER A 283 -2.47 21.74 -16.35
CA SER A 283 -2.04 21.98 -17.73
C SER A 283 -3.10 22.70 -18.58
N ALA A 284 -4.37 22.66 -18.16
CA ALA A 284 -5.48 23.32 -18.84
C ALA A 284 -5.68 24.78 -18.42
N ARG A 285 -5.01 25.26 -17.36
CA ARG A 285 -4.97 26.69 -17.01
C ARG A 285 -3.92 27.38 -17.90
N PRO A 286 -4.31 28.23 -18.87
CA PRO A 286 -3.34 29.02 -19.62
C PRO A 286 -2.63 29.95 -18.64
N THR A 287 -1.30 30.04 -18.75
CA THR A 287 -0.47 31.03 -18.05
C THR A 287 -0.88 32.45 -18.46
N ALA A 288 -1.94 32.99 -17.86
CA ALA A 288 -2.30 34.39 -17.91
C ALA A 288 -1.51 35.15 -16.84
N HIS A 289 -0.18 35.21 -17.00
CA HIS A 289 0.65 36.16 -16.27
C HIS A 289 1.96 36.41 -17.03
N ARG A 290 1.85 37.07 -18.19
CA ARG A 290 2.99 37.72 -18.84
C ARG A 290 2.52 38.89 -19.71
N SER A 291 2.24 40.04 -19.08
CA SER A 291 2.51 41.40 -19.60
C SER A 291 1.72 42.48 -18.83
N GLN A 292 2.18 42.86 -17.65
CA GLN A 292 1.90 44.19 -17.08
C GLN A 292 3.16 44.59 -16.31
N ASP A 293 4.22 44.99 -17.02
CA ASP A 293 5.41 45.64 -16.43
C ASP A 293 6.38 46.16 -17.53
N SER A 294 5.86 46.76 -18.62
CA SER A 294 6.74 47.37 -19.64
C SER A 294 6.15 48.56 -20.42
N GLN A 295 5.15 49.29 -19.90
CA GLN A 295 4.63 50.50 -20.60
C GLN A 295 4.52 51.78 -19.76
N SER A 296 5.12 51.86 -18.57
CA SER A 296 5.12 53.08 -17.73
C SER A 296 6.47 53.78 -17.61
N LEU A 297 7.39 53.60 -18.58
CA LEU A 297 8.74 54.22 -18.55
C LEU A 297 9.10 55.04 -19.80
N THR A 298 8.11 55.54 -20.54
CA THR A 298 8.31 56.56 -21.58
C THR A 298 7.30 57.68 -21.44
N LEU A 299 7.42 58.46 -20.36
CA LEU A 299 6.90 59.82 -20.25
C LEU A 299 7.56 60.48 -19.02
N SER A 300 8.83 60.87 -19.19
CA SER A 300 9.54 61.90 -18.41
C SER A 300 10.80 62.27 -19.19
#